data_AF-A0A8T4QY37-F1
#
_entry.id   AF-A0A8T4QY37-F1
#
_cell.length_a   1.000
_cell.length_b   1.000
_cell.length_c   1.000
_cell.angle_alpha   90.00
_cell.angle_beta   90.00
_cell.angle_gamma   90.00
#
_symmetry.space_group_name_H-M   'P 1'
#
loop_
_entity.id
_entity.type
_entity.pdbx_description
1 polymer ?
#
loop_
_entity_poly.entity_id
_entity_poly.type
_entity_poly.pdbx_seq_one_letter_code
_entity_poly.pdbx_strand_id
1 'polypeptide(L)'
;MNMKIMNMKKRADGAPAAATLLAIIMGLIVLYVLFIPPAERAKLLGDDSTTTSMGSTTTKGLVLLKESPGRVDFLPEDTNEHALPAVYIFIKKEGAVFGQKPLTLIKNSLFSSKSENIYFDVYDLENTENVLLSASVKKSQGELVLTLNGEEIFSSFAETGAITPLKVPKGLLKETGNLLEISVSSPGIAFWRTNEYNIENVQIVGDVQRVETQKAKSSFLVSETEKNNLEKAEIKMSVDCQMEKVGKLRISLNNEQIYAGIPDCGSYLSTELSPDSLKKGSNEMEFFTESGSYYLSLISLKSQLKEVDFPTYYFELSEEQFSEIEDNKKEAVLTLNFVDSVDKKQADVLVNGHMNNIDQKGIFYNVSISDDVVKGTNSVKVKPKKSIEIKELKVDLK
;
A
#
# COMPACT_ATOMS: atom_id res chain seq x y z
N MET A 1 -13.98 38.12 69.34
CA MET A 1 -12.54 37.81 69.40
C MET A 1 -12.07 37.41 68.00
N ASN A 2 -11.48 38.39 67.31
CA ASN A 2 -10.51 38.35 66.21
C ASN A 2 -10.70 37.43 65.00
N MET A 3 -11.27 38.05 63.96
CA MET A 3 -11.08 37.81 62.53
C MET A 3 -9.58 37.89 62.15
N LYS A 4 -9.04 36.87 61.47
CA LYS A 4 -7.66 36.86 60.96
C LYS A 4 -7.69 36.73 59.43
N ILE A 5 -7.55 37.87 58.77
CA ILE A 5 -7.46 38.00 57.32
C ILE A 5 -6.03 37.61 56.88
N MET A 6 -5.88 36.57 56.06
CA MET A 6 -4.64 36.25 55.36
C MET A 6 -4.62 36.97 54.00
N ASN A 7 -3.68 37.89 53.87
CA ASN A 7 -3.32 38.58 52.63
C ASN A 7 -2.48 37.67 51.73
N MET A 8 -2.97 37.33 50.52
CA MET A 8 -2.13 36.83 49.43
C MET A 8 -1.73 38.01 48.53
N LYS A 9 -0.43 38.33 48.54
CA LYS A 9 0.20 39.36 47.71
C LYS A 9 0.62 38.71 46.37
N LYS A 10 -0.15 38.90 45.29
CA LYS A 10 0.31 38.61 43.92
C LYS A 10 1.27 39.73 43.48
N ARG A 11 2.54 39.40 43.26
CA ARG A 11 3.50 40.25 42.52
C ARG A 11 3.36 39.96 41.04
N ALA A 12 2.98 40.97 40.26
CA ALA A 12 3.13 41.00 38.81
C ALA A 12 4.29 41.95 38.50
N ASP A 13 5.51 41.41 38.40
CA ASP A 13 6.68 42.10 37.87
C ASP A 13 6.95 41.57 36.46
N GLY A 14 6.57 42.35 35.45
CA GLY A 14 6.76 41.98 34.04
C GLY A 14 6.49 43.13 33.06
N ALA A 15 6.61 44.38 33.50
CA ALA A 15 6.25 45.56 32.70
C ALA A 15 7.40 46.41 32.10
N PRO A 16 8.69 46.31 32.48
CA PRO A 16 9.71 47.14 31.83
C PRO A 16 10.21 46.56 30.50
N ALA A 17 10.15 45.24 30.28
CA ALA A 17 10.70 44.61 29.06
C ALA A 17 9.83 44.84 27.82
N ALA A 18 8.51 44.90 27.97
CA ALA A 18 7.58 45.09 26.85
C ALA A 18 7.66 46.51 26.26
N ALA A 19 7.83 47.53 27.11
CA ALA A 19 7.92 48.92 26.67
C ALA A 19 9.20 49.19 25.86
N THR A 20 10.33 48.60 26.27
CA THR A 20 11.61 48.75 25.54
C THR A 20 11.58 48.06 24.18
N LEU A 21 10.98 46.87 24.08
CA LEU A 21 10.83 46.16 22.81
C LEU A 21 9.97 46.97 21.81
N LEU A 22 8.89 47.57 22.30
CA LEU A 22 7.97 48.35 21.47
C LEU A 22 8.64 49.62 20.93
N ALA A 23 9.48 50.29 21.73
CA ALA A 23 10.26 51.43 21.29
C ALA A 23 11.31 51.07 20.21
N ILE A 24 11.95 49.90 20.33
CA ILE A 24 12.91 49.41 19.33
C ILE A 24 12.21 49.07 18.00
N ILE A 25 11.06 48.39 18.06
CA ILE A 25 10.28 48.05 16.86
C ILE A 25 9.80 49.33 16.16
N MET A 26 9.31 50.31 16.92
CA MET A 26 8.85 51.58 16.35
C MET A 26 10.00 52.36 15.70
N GLY A 27 11.19 52.36 16.31
CA GLY A 27 12.39 52.97 15.72
C GLY A 27 12.84 52.28 14.42
N LEU A 28 12.79 50.95 14.36
CA LEU A 28 13.12 50.18 13.17
C LEU A 28 12.12 50.40 12.03
N ILE A 29 10.83 50.55 12.34
CA ILE A 29 9.80 50.87 11.33
C ILE A 29 10.05 52.26 10.72
N VAL A 30 10.36 53.27 11.54
CA VAL A 30 10.66 54.62 11.05
C VAL A 30 11.93 54.62 10.18
N LEU A 31 12.97 53.90 10.60
CA LEU A 31 14.20 53.74 9.83
C LEU A 31 13.94 53.03 8.50
N TYR A 32 13.13 51.96 8.52
CA TYR A 32 12.73 51.22 7.34
C TYR A 32 11.98 52.10 6.33
N VAL A 33 11.01 52.90 6.80
CA VAL A 33 10.29 53.85 5.94
C VAL A 33 11.24 54.87 5.30
N LEU A 34 12.26 55.34 6.04
CA LEU A 34 13.26 56.30 5.54
C LEU A 34 14.18 55.73 4.44
N PHE A 35 14.47 54.43 4.46
CA PHE A 35 15.36 53.77 3.50
C PHE A 35 14.66 53.18 2.28
N ILE A 36 13.32 53.11 2.27
CA ILE A 36 12.56 52.73 1.08
C ILE A 36 12.75 53.80 -0.02
N PRO A 37 13.11 53.40 -1.26
CA PRO A 37 13.17 54.31 -2.41
C PRO A 37 11.85 55.06 -2.61
N PRO A 38 11.87 56.35 -3.03
CA PRO A 38 10.67 57.19 -3.08
C PRO A 38 9.47 56.56 -3.81
N ALA A 39 9.72 55.77 -4.87
CA ALA A 39 8.68 55.11 -5.67
C ALA A 39 7.94 53.99 -4.92
N GLU A 40 8.64 53.22 -4.09
CA GLU A 40 8.07 52.14 -3.27
C GLU A 40 7.33 52.73 -2.05
N ARG A 41 7.81 53.87 -1.52
CA ARG A 41 7.17 54.59 -0.41
C ARG A 41 5.82 55.18 -0.81
N ALA A 42 5.70 55.73 -2.02
CA ALA A 42 4.43 56.26 -2.55
C ALA A 42 3.35 55.18 -2.68
N LYS A 43 3.74 53.97 -3.08
CA LYS A 43 2.84 52.81 -3.20
C LYS A 43 2.35 52.27 -1.85
N LEU A 44 3.17 52.37 -0.80
CA LEU A 44 2.84 51.97 0.57
C LEU A 44 2.00 53.02 1.34
N LEU A 45 2.11 54.31 0.99
CA LEU A 45 1.36 55.40 1.63
C LEU A 45 0.02 55.72 0.95
N GLY A 46 -0.38 54.95 -0.07
CA GLY A 46 -1.67 55.13 -0.75
C GLY A 46 -1.77 56.44 -1.51
N ASP A 47 -0.64 57.00 -1.95
CA ASP A 47 -0.60 58.24 -2.72
C ASP A 47 -0.90 57.92 -4.19
N ASP A 48 -2.14 57.46 -4.45
CA ASP A 48 -2.76 57.56 -5.76
C ASP A 48 -3.02 59.04 -6.03
N SER A 49 -1.93 59.73 -6.34
CA SER A 49 -1.97 61.03 -6.99
C SER A 49 -2.77 60.85 -8.28
N THR A 50 -4.01 61.35 -8.25
CA THR A 50 -4.85 61.61 -9.41
C THR A 50 -4.10 62.52 -10.37
N THR A 51 -3.24 61.91 -11.18
CA THR A 51 -2.64 62.53 -12.34
C THR A 51 -3.70 62.48 -13.42
N THR A 52 -4.45 63.58 -13.50
CA THR A 52 -5.28 63.98 -14.64
C THR A 52 -4.47 63.81 -15.92
N SER A 53 -4.59 62.63 -16.53
CA SER A 53 -4.01 62.29 -17.81
C SER A 53 -5.12 62.39 -18.85
N MET A 54 -4.93 63.42 -19.66
CA MET A 54 -5.60 63.78 -20.89
C MET A 54 -6.02 62.55 -21.73
N GLY A 55 -7.23 62.62 -22.28
CA GLY A 55 -7.93 61.50 -22.87
C GLY A 55 -7.16 60.80 -23.99
N SER A 56 -6.83 59.54 -23.73
CA SER A 56 -6.88 58.48 -24.74
C SER A 56 -8.13 57.68 -24.42
N THR A 57 -9.13 57.75 -25.30
CA THR A 57 -10.33 56.91 -25.25
C THR A 57 -9.91 55.48 -25.56
N THR A 58 -9.29 54.82 -24.59
CA THR A 58 -9.17 53.37 -24.62
C THR A 58 -10.58 52.86 -24.37
N THR A 59 -11.24 52.38 -25.42
CA THR A 59 -12.49 51.64 -25.34
C THR A 59 -12.33 50.56 -24.27
N LYS A 60 -12.84 50.85 -23.06
CA LYS A 60 -12.87 49.87 -21.97
C LYS A 60 -13.90 48.82 -22.38
N GLY A 61 -13.42 47.71 -22.93
CA GLY A 61 -14.25 46.55 -23.22
C GLY A 61 -15.02 46.11 -21.98
N LEU A 62 -16.28 45.74 -22.17
CA LEU A 62 -17.17 45.30 -21.10
C LEU A 62 -16.85 43.84 -20.76
N VAL A 63 -16.62 43.54 -19.48
CA VAL A 63 -16.37 42.17 -19.02
C VAL A 63 -17.70 41.46 -18.83
N LEU A 64 -17.93 40.37 -19.55
CA LEU A 64 -19.14 39.54 -19.47
C LEU A 64 -18.96 38.35 -18.53
N LEU A 65 -17.74 37.80 -18.48
CA LEU A 65 -17.39 36.68 -17.62
C LEU A 65 -15.98 36.87 -17.08
N LYS A 66 -15.76 36.56 -15.81
CA LYS A 66 -14.43 36.48 -15.22
C LYS A 66 -14.40 35.46 -14.09
N GLU A 67 -13.73 34.34 -14.34
CA GLU A 67 -13.64 33.21 -13.43
C GLU A 67 -12.20 32.72 -13.26
N SER A 68 -11.93 31.96 -12.20
CA SER A 68 -10.62 31.34 -11.94
C SER A 68 -10.77 29.82 -11.81
N PRO A 69 -10.78 29.08 -12.94
CA PRO A 69 -11.03 27.63 -12.94
C PRO A 69 -10.04 26.80 -12.12
N GLY A 70 -8.78 27.23 -12.02
CA GLY A 70 -7.73 26.47 -11.38
C GLY A 70 -7.26 25.27 -12.21
N ARG A 71 -6.91 24.17 -11.53
CA ARG A 71 -6.43 22.94 -12.18
C ARG A 71 -7.61 22.15 -12.76
N VAL A 72 -7.56 21.89 -14.06
CA VAL A 72 -8.50 21.03 -14.78
C VAL A 72 -7.76 19.77 -15.21
N ASP A 73 -8.10 18.63 -14.61
CA ASP A 73 -7.43 17.37 -14.88
C ASP A 73 -7.95 16.67 -16.13
N PHE A 74 -7.05 15.98 -16.83
CA PHE A 74 -7.38 15.15 -17.98
C PHE A 74 -7.43 13.67 -17.59
N LEU A 75 -8.51 12.98 -17.98
CA LEU A 75 -8.59 11.52 -17.98
C LEU A 75 -8.60 11.03 -19.43
N PRO A 76 -7.55 10.33 -19.91
CA PRO A 76 -7.50 9.82 -21.28
C PRO A 76 -8.52 8.72 -21.54
N GLU A 77 -8.83 7.91 -20.51
CA GLU A 77 -9.68 6.73 -20.61
C GLU A 77 -10.58 6.66 -19.37
N ASP A 78 -11.77 6.08 -19.54
CA ASP A 78 -12.73 5.78 -18.49
C ASP A 78 -12.37 4.49 -17.72
N THR A 79 -11.40 3.74 -18.22
CA THR A 79 -10.88 2.54 -17.56
C THR A 79 -9.36 2.51 -17.60
N ASN A 80 -8.75 1.97 -16.54
CA ASN A 80 -7.33 1.65 -16.50
C ASN A 80 -7.18 0.17 -16.18
N GLU A 81 -6.21 -0.49 -16.80
CA GLU A 81 -5.93 -1.91 -16.58
C GLU A 81 -4.48 -2.14 -16.15
N HIS A 82 -4.30 -2.86 -15.04
CA HIS A 82 -3.00 -3.27 -14.52
C HIS A 82 -2.86 -4.79 -14.65
N ALA A 83 -2.03 -5.24 -15.59
CA ALA A 83 -1.69 -6.64 -15.73
C ALA A 83 -0.61 -7.03 -14.70
N LEU A 84 -0.87 -8.10 -13.95
CA LEU A 84 0.06 -8.67 -12.98
C LEU A 84 0.66 -9.98 -13.52
N PRO A 85 1.91 -10.31 -13.17
CA PRO A 85 2.54 -11.56 -13.56
C PRO A 85 1.79 -12.77 -13.01
N ALA A 86 1.83 -13.88 -13.75
CA ALA A 86 1.32 -15.16 -13.26
C ALA A 86 2.08 -15.63 -12.01
N VAL A 87 1.36 -16.34 -11.15
CA VAL A 87 1.82 -16.77 -9.83
C VAL A 87 1.58 -18.27 -9.67
N TYR A 88 2.56 -18.96 -9.08
CA TYR A 88 2.43 -20.37 -8.72
C TYR A 88 2.70 -20.52 -7.22
N ILE A 89 1.67 -20.91 -6.46
CA ILE A 89 1.76 -21.15 -5.02
C ILE A 89 1.41 -22.60 -4.70
N PHE A 90 2.19 -23.24 -3.83
CA PHE A 90 2.01 -24.65 -3.48
C PHE A 90 2.65 -24.99 -2.14
N ILE A 91 2.15 -26.05 -1.51
CA ILE A 91 2.85 -26.68 -0.37
C ILE A 91 4.00 -27.53 -0.89
N LYS A 92 5.19 -27.31 -0.33
CA LYS A 92 6.32 -28.22 -0.46
C LYS A 92 6.64 -28.83 0.91
N LYS A 93 6.55 -30.15 1.03
CA LYS A 93 7.05 -30.90 2.20
C LYS A 93 8.40 -31.52 1.84
N GLU A 94 9.39 -31.32 2.70
CA GLU A 94 10.74 -31.86 2.54
C GLU A 94 11.11 -32.69 3.77
N GLY A 95 11.67 -33.88 3.56
CA GLY A 95 12.24 -34.66 4.65
C GLY A 95 13.49 -33.99 5.20
N ALA A 96 13.54 -33.79 6.52
CA ALA A 96 14.69 -33.28 7.24
C ALA A 96 15.22 -34.32 8.23
N VAL A 97 16.54 -34.34 8.44
CA VAL A 97 17.19 -35.13 9.49
C VAL A 97 17.54 -34.19 10.63
N PHE A 98 16.89 -34.37 11.78
CA PHE A 98 17.09 -33.52 12.97
C PHE A 98 18.25 -34.01 13.83
N GLY A 99 18.42 -35.33 13.94
CA GLY A 99 19.46 -35.95 14.73
C GLY A 99 19.89 -37.28 14.11
N GLN A 100 21.19 -37.57 14.18
CA GLN A 100 21.71 -38.84 13.70
C GLN A 100 22.89 -39.33 14.55
N LYS A 101 22.96 -40.65 14.73
CA LYS A 101 24.09 -41.31 15.37
C LYS A 101 24.39 -42.64 14.68
N PRO A 102 25.61 -42.81 14.13
CA PRO A 102 25.92 -43.97 13.29
C PRO A 102 26.01 -45.28 14.08
N LEU A 103 26.52 -45.24 15.33
CA LEU A 103 26.69 -46.41 16.18
C LEU A 103 26.47 -46.06 17.65
N THR A 104 25.77 -46.95 18.34
CA THR A 104 25.33 -46.78 19.72
C THR A 104 25.45 -48.13 20.45
N LEU A 105 26.45 -48.25 21.32
CA LEU A 105 26.65 -49.41 22.20
C LEU A 105 26.19 -49.06 23.61
N ILE A 106 25.06 -49.64 24.01
CA ILE A 106 24.45 -49.44 25.33
C ILE A 106 24.43 -50.75 26.10
N LYS A 107 24.68 -50.65 27.40
CA LYS A 107 24.76 -51.82 28.29
C LYS A 107 24.27 -51.48 29.68
N ASN A 108 23.66 -52.44 30.35
CA ASN A 108 23.26 -52.32 31.74
C ASN A 108 23.55 -53.63 32.50
N SER A 109 24.25 -53.50 33.61
CA SER A 109 24.67 -54.56 34.51
C SER A 109 24.60 -54.06 35.95
N LEU A 110 24.64 -54.94 36.95
CA LEU A 110 24.51 -54.54 38.37
C LEU A 110 25.52 -53.46 38.81
N PHE A 111 26.70 -53.40 38.17
CA PHE A 111 27.80 -52.51 38.57
C PHE A 111 28.14 -51.42 37.55
N SER A 112 27.53 -51.45 36.36
CA SER A 112 27.83 -50.49 35.30
C SER A 112 26.66 -50.36 34.34
N SER A 113 26.21 -49.12 34.14
CA SER A 113 25.27 -48.70 33.12
C SER A 113 25.98 -47.79 32.11
N LYS A 114 25.67 -47.97 30.83
CA LYS A 114 26.07 -47.09 29.74
C LYS A 114 24.83 -46.83 28.89
N SER A 115 24.30 -45.61 29.01
CA SER A 115 23.31 -45.04 28.08
C SER A 115 24.00 -44.15 27.05
N GLU A 116 23.26 -43.78 26.03
CA GLU A 116 23.73 -42.91 24.97
C GLU A 116 22.73 -41.80 24.70
N ASN A 117 23.25 -40.58 24.57
CA ASN A 117 22.45 -39.38 24.36
C ASN A 117 22.59 -38.88 22.93
N ILE A 118 21.49 -38.39 22.37
CA ILE A 118 21.41 -37.70 21.07
C ILE A 118 20.70 -36.37 21.31
N TYR A 119 21.42 -35.28 21.08
CA TYR A 119 20.86 -33.94 21.11
C TYR A 119 20.45 -33.53 19.70
N PHE A 120 19.27 -32.91 19.56
CA PHE A 120 18.77 -32.44 18.28
C PHE A 120 17.82 -31.25 18.42
N ASP A 121 17.76 -30.46 17.35
CA ASP A 121 16.89 -29.28 17.24
C ASP A 121 15.85 -29.51 16.14
N VAL A 122 14.67 -28.92 16.32
CA VAL A 122 13.58 -28.90 15.34
C VAL A 122 13.18 -27.44 15.16
N TYR A 123 13.99 -26.68 14.42
CA TYR A 123 13.90 -25.21 14.33
C TYR A 123 12.54 -24.67 13.87
N ASP A 124 11.75 -25.46 13.14
CA ASP A 124 10.40 -25.10 12.68
C ASP A 124 9.39 -26.17 13.14
N LEU A 125 9.25 -26.34 14.45
CA LEU A 125 8.40 -27.37 15.04
C LEU A 125 6.91 -27.18 14.68
N GLU A 126 6.47 -25.93 14.50
CA GLU A 126 5.09 -25.63 14.08
C GLU A 126 4.77 -26.28 12.73
N ASN A 127 5.65 -26.11 11.73
CA ASN A 127 5.49 -26.64 10.37
C ASN A 127 6.13 -28.02 10.17
N THR A 128 6.58 -28.68 11.24
CA THR A 128 7.11 -30.05 11.18
C THR A 128 6.05 -31.07 11.57
N GLU A 129 5.90 -32.10 10.74
CA GLU A 129 5.02 -33.25 10.95
C GLU A 129 5.79 -34.56 10.86
N ASN A 130 5.15 -35.66 11.28
CA ASN A 130 5.67 -37.02 11.15
C ASN A 130 7.12 -37.17 11.61
N VAL A 131 7.45 -36.67 12.81
CA VAL A 131 8.77 -36.92 13.38
C VAL A 131 8.87 -38.40 13.76
N LEU A 132 9.79 -39.10 13.12
CA LEU A 132 10.02 -40.53 13.26
C LEU A 132 11.44 -40.78 13.75
N LEU A 133 11.57 -41.72 14.68
CA LEU A 133 12.84 -42.32 15.06
C LEU A 133 12.98 -43.65 14.32
N SER A 134 14.06 -43.81 13.57
CA SER A 134 14.44 -45.07 12.93
C SER A 134 15.82 -45.51 13.40
N ALA A 135 16.02 -46.81 13.57
CA ALA A 135 17.30 -47.39 13.94
C ALA A 135 17.40 -48.85 13.50
N SER A 136 18.59 -49.42 13.51
CA SER A 136 18.85 -50.84 13.21
C SER A 136 19.57 -51.52 14.36
N VAL A 137 19.07 -52.66 14.83
CA VAL A 137 19.63 -53.43 15.94
C VAL A 137 20.47 -54.59 15.41
N LYS A 138 21.76 -54.63 15.78
CA LYS A 138 22.67 -55.74 15.48
C LYS A 138 22.73 -56.79 16.59
N LYS A 139 22.51 -56.36 17.82
CA LYS A 139 22.50 -57.24 19.01
C LYS A 139 21.45 -56.72 19.98
N SER A 140 20.66 -57.63 20.55
CA SER A 140 19.56 -57.32 21.47
C SER A 140 19.55 -58.26 22.67
N GLN A 141 19.65 -57.72 23.88
CA GLN A 141 19.48 -58.46 25.12
C GLN A 141 18.89 -57.54 26.20
N GLY A 142 17.70 -57.87 26.70
CA GLY A 142 16.92 -57.04 27.63
C GLY A 142 15.91 -56.12 26.91
N GLU A 143 15.18 -55.30 27.65
CA GLU A 143 14.27 -54.30 27.09
C GLU A 143 15.02 -53.01 26.72
N LEU A 144 14.78 -52.52 25.52
CA LEU A 144 15.27 -51.23 25.03
C LEU A 144 14.33 -50.13 25.54
N VAL A 145 14.91 -49.11 26.17
CA VAL A 145 14.17 -47.97 26.73
C VAL A 145 14.63 -46.71 26.03
N LEU A 146 13.66 -45.98 25.47
CA LEU A 146 13.87 -44.70 24.80
C LEU A 146 13.11 -43.61 25.55
N THR A 147 13.83 -42.58 25.98
CA THR A 147 13.26 -41.44 26.67
C THR A 147 13.56 -40.16 25.91
N LEU A 148 12.53 -39.37 25.63
CA LEU A 148 12.64 -38.04 25.03
C LEU A 148 12.37 -36.99 26.08
N ASN A 149 13.34 -36.09 26.31
CA ASN A 149 13.21 -35.00 27.27
C ASN A 149 12.82 -35.46 28.69
N GLY A 150 13.22 -36.68 29.05
CA GLY A 150 12.93 -37.31 30.34
C GLY A 150 11.63 -38.15 30.38
N GLU A 151 10.82 -38.14 29.31
CA GLU A 151 9.61 -38.95 29.22
C GLU A 151 9.81 -40.19 28.34
N GLU A 152 9.33 -41.34 28.80
CA GLU A 152 9.42 -42.61 28.07
C GLU A 152 8.52 -42.60 26.84
N ILE A 153 9.12 -42.80 25.66
CA ILE A 153 8.40 -42.90 24.39
C ILE A 153 8.37 -44.32 23.83
N PHE A 154 9.20 -45.22 24.39
CA PHE A 154 9.23 -46.63 24.03
C PHE A 154 9.94 -47.44 25.13
N SER A 155 9.34 -48.58 25.49
CA SER A 155 9.94 -49.57 26.38
C SER A 155 9.45 -50.96 25.98
N SER A 156 10.31 -51.72 25.30
CA SER A 156 10.00 -53.08 24.87
C SER A 156 11.25 -53.84 24.41
N PHE A 157 11.13 -55.14 24.19
CA PHE A 157 12.14 -55.93 23.50
C PHE A 157 12.17 -55.56 22.03
N ALA A 158 13.36 -55.22 21.52
CA ALA A 158 13.57 -54.95 20.10
C ALA A 158 14.31 -56.13 19.46
N GLU A 159 13.73 -56.71 18.41
CA GLU A 159 14.36 -57.78 17.64
C GLU A 159 15.55 -57.25 16.83
N THR A 160 16.49 -58.14 16.48
CA THR A 160 17.58 -57.81 15.56
C THR A 160 17.04 -57.47 14.17
N GLY A 161 17.53 -56.38 13.57
CA GLY A 161 17.06 -55.89 12.28
C GLY A 161 16.67 -54.41 12.34
N ALA A 162 15.95 -53.93 11.32
CA ALA A 162 15.41 -52.58 11.32
C ALA A 162 14.26 -52.49 12.32
N ILE A 163 14.30 -51.50 13.21
CA ILE A 163 13.17 -51.20 14.10
C ILE A 163 12.08 -50.53 13.27
N THR A 164 10.81 -50.91 13.48
CA THR A 164 9.67 -50.18 12.92
C THR A 164 9.76 -48.71 13.33
N PRO A 165 9.68 -47.74 12.39
CA PRO A 165 9.82 -46.33 12.72
C PRO A 165 8.87 -45.92 13.84
N LEU A 166 9.43 -45.40 14.93
CA LEU A 166 8.69 -44.97 16.10
C LEU A 166 8.24 -43.52 15.90
N LYS A 167 6.93 -43.28 15.96
CA LYS A 167 6.38 -41.92 15.92
C LYS A 167 6.70 -41.18 17.21
N VAL A 168 7.44 -40.09 17.10
CA VAL A 168 7.78 -39.23 18.23
C VAL A 168 6.59 -38.33 18.57
N PRO A 169 6.10 -38.29 19.83
CA PRO A 169 5.00 -37.42 20.21
C PRO A 169 5.36 -35.94 20.07
N LYS A 170 4.63 -35.19 19.23
CA LYS A 170 4.88 -33.76 18.98
C LYS A 170 4.83 -32.91 20.26
N GLY A 171 3.99 -33.27 21.22
CA GLY A 171 3.86 -32.56 22.50
C GLY A 171 5.09 -32.64 23.42
N LEU A 172 5.99 -33.60 23.18
CA LEU A 172 7.24 -33.73 23.93
C LEU A 172 8.43 -33.03 23.25
N LEU A 173 8.28 -32.62 21.99
CA LEU A 173 9.32 -31.94 21.23
C LEU A 173 9.38 -30.45 21.61
N LYS A 174 10.60 -29.93 21.55
CA LYS A 174 10.93 -28.51 21.68
C LYS A 174 11.60 -28.04 20.40
N GLU A 175 11.61 -26.74 20.12
CA GLU A 175 12.34 -26.22 18.98
C GLU A 175 13.85 -26.46 19.10
N THR A 176 14.39 -26.34 20.32
CA THR A 176 15.82 -26.52 20.58
C THR A 176 16.07 -27.36 21.83
N GLY A 177 17.21 -28.05 21.85
CA GLY A 177 17.71 -28.76 23.02
C GLY A 177 16.91 -30.01 23.37
N ASN A 178 16.37 -30.72 22.37
CA ASN A 178 15.78 -32.03 22.62
C ASN A 178 16.87 -33.03 22.97
N LEU A 179 16.58 -33.90 23.91
CA LEU A 179 17.44 -34.98 24.34
C LEU A 179 16.73 -36.31 24.18
N LEU A 180 17.18 -37.12 23.24
CA LEU A 180 16.85 -38.53 23.18
C LEU A 180 17.92 -39.33 23.93
N GLU A 181 17.52 -39.96 25.02
CA GLU A 181 18.33 -40.93 25.74
C GLU A 181 17.91 -42.34 25.37
N ILE A 182 18.92 -43.16 25.06
CA ILE A 182 18.78 -44.55 24.66
C ILE A 182 19.46 -45.38 25.74
N SER A 183 18.70 -46.25 26.39
CA SER A 183 19.18 -47.07 27.50
C SER A 183 18.60 -48.49 27.43
N VAL A 184 19.08 -49.36 28.32
CA VAL A 184 18.62 -50.74 28.43
C VAL A 184 18.19 -50.99 29.87
N SER A 185 17.08 -51.68 30.04
CA SER A 185 16.57 -52.12 31.34
C SER A 185 17.62 -52.88 32.17
N SER A 186 17.51 -52.77 33.49
CA SER A 186 18.37 -53.52 34.42
C SER A 186 18.07 -55.03 34.34
N PRO A 187 19.08 -55.91 34.44
CA PRO A 187 18.88 -57.36 34.52
C PRO A 187 18.20 -57.83 35.82
N GLY A 188 17.94 -56.92 36.77
CA GLY A 188 17.22 -57.21 38.02
C GLY A 188 18.00 -58.15 38.94
N ILE A 189 17.31 -59.17 39.48
CA ILE A 189 17.87 -60.16 40.43
C ILE A 189 18.91 -61.06 39.74
N ALA A 190 18.89 -61.16 38.40
CA ALA A 190 19.87 -61.89 37.62
C ALA A 190 21.19 -61.10 37.47
N PHE A 191 21.84 -60.80 38.59
CA PHE A 191 23.03 -59.93 38.67
C PHE A 191 24.23 -60.41 37.83
N TRP A 192 24.23 -61.66 37.41
CA TRP A 192 25.25 -62.25 36.52
C TRP A 192 24.99 -62.02 35.02
N ARG A 193 23.83 -61.47 34.65
CA ARG A 193 23.49 -61.14 33.26
C ARG A 193 23.81 -59.67 32.97
N THR A 194 24.19 -59.40 31.73
CA THR A 194 24.31 -58.05 31.18
C THR A 194 23.27 -57.89 30.09
N ASN A 195 22.43 -56.88 30.21
CA ASN A 195 21.55 -56.47 29.13
C ASN A 195 22.33 -55.50 28.24
N GLU A 196 22.23 -55.64 26.93
CA GLU A 196 22.98 -54.81 25.98
C GLU A 196 22.30 -54.73 24.63
N TYR A 197 22.52 -53.60 23.96
CA TYR A 197 22.15 -53.41 22.57
C TYR A 197 23.31 -52.83 21.78
N ASN A 198 23.43 -53.29 20.54
CA ASN A 198 24.24 -52.66 19.53
C ASN A 198 23.29 -52.09 18.46
N ILE A 199 23.16 -50.76 18.43
CA ILE A 199 22.22 -50.03 17.57
C ILE A 199 23.02 -49.19 16.58
N GLU A 200 22.68 -49.31 15.31
CA GLU A 200 23.27 -48.59 14.19
C GLU A 200 22.25 -47.69 13.52
N ASN A 201 22.75 -46.66 12.82
CA ASN A 201 21.96 -45.76 11.98
C ASN A 201 20.74 -45.17 12.70
N VAL A 202 20.93 -44.70 13.93
CA VAL A 202 19.88 -44.00 14.65
C VAL A 202 19.65 -42.67 13.96
N GLN A 203 18.43 -42.42 13.51
CA GLN A 203 18.04 -41.20 12.82
C GLN A 203 16.69 -40.70 13.32
N ILE A 204 16.60 -39.40 13.51
CA ILE A 204 15.38 -38.67 13.81
C ILE A 204 15.07 -37.84 12.58
N VAL A 205 14.00 -38.18 11.89
CA VAL A 205 13.60 -37.55 10.63
C VAL A 205 12.18 -37.00 10.74
N GLY A 206 11.82 -36.04 9.91
CA GLY A 206 10.42 -35.61 9.80
C GLY A 206 10.19 -34.74 8.57
N ASP A 207 8.92 -34.45 8.31
CA ASP A 207 8.49 -33.68 7.15
C ASP A 207 8.36 -32.21 7.55
N VAL A 208 9.17 -31.34 6.93
CA VAL A 208 9.12 -29.89 7.14
C VAL A 208 8.37 -29.25 5.98
N GLN A 209 7.33 -28.49 6.30
CA GLN A 209 6.56 -27.74 5.32
C GLN A 209 7.19 -26.36 5.06
N ARG A 210 7.58 -26.10 3.81
CA ARG A 210 8.11 -24.80 3.37
C ARG A 210 6.96 -23.81 3.22
N VAL A 211 7.05 -22.69 3.93
CA VAL A 211 6.05 -21.60 3.91
C VAL A 211 6.28 -20.61 2.78
N GLU A 212 7.50 -20.55 2.24
CA GLU A 212 7.88 -19.59 1.22
C GLU A 212 7.16 -19.83 -0.10
N THR A 213 6.94 -21.09 -0.47
CA THR A 213 6.22 -21.45 -1.70
C THR A 213 4.71 -21.34 -1.58
N GLN A 214 4.18 -21.17 -0.35
CA GLN A 214 2.75 -20.98 -0.12
C GLN A 214 2.31 -19.54 -0.37
N LYS A 215 3.26 -18.60 -0.42
CA LYS A 215 3.02 -17.16 -0.56
C LYS A 215 3.67 -16.63 -1.82
N ALA A 216 2.97 -15.73 -2.49
CA ALA A 216 3.53 -14.94 -3.58
C ALA A 216 3.03 -13.51 -3.49
N LYS A 217 3.90 -12.57 -3.86
CA LYS A 217 3.60 -11.14 -3.83
C LYS A 217 3.79 -10.52 -5.20
N SER A 218 2.92 -9.58 -5.53
CA SER A 218 3.04 -8.75 -6.72
C SER A 218 2.71 -7.31 -6.38
N SER A 219 3.29 -6.36 -7.10
CA SER A 219 3.03 -4.95 -6.88
C SER A 219 2.71 -4.22 -8.18
N PHE A 220 1.90 -3.18 -8.06
CA PHE A 220 1.50 -2.30 -9.16
C PHE A 220 1.35 -0.86 -8.66
N LEU A 221 1.34 0.08 -9.60
CA LEU A 221 1.30 1.51 -9.31
C LEU A 221 -0.03 2.09 -9.74
N VAL A 222 -0.73 2.72 -8.80
CA VAL A 222 -1.95 3.49 -9.07
C VAL A 222 -1.60 4.97 -9.08
N SER A 223 -1.92 5.66 -10.17
CA SER A 223 -1.65 7.10 -10.26
C SER A 223 -2.56 7.90 -9.32
N GLU A 224 -2.17 9.14 -8.99
CA GLU A 224 -3.04 10.05 -8.24
C GLU A 224 -4.37 10.30 -8.95
N THR A 225 -4.29 10.54 -10.25
CA THR A 225 -5.43 10.79 -11.11
C THR A 225 -6.38 9.59 -11.14
N GLU A 226 -5.86 8.37 -11.27
CA GLU A 226 -6.66 7.14 -11.19
C GLU A 226 -7.34 7.02 -9.82
N LYS A 227 -6.58 7.16 -8.72
CA LYS A 227 -7.13 7.01 -7.37
C LYS A 227 -8.22 8.04 -7.05
N ASN A 228 -8.01 9.30 -7.44
CA ASN A 228 -8.95 10.38 -7.15
C ASN A 228 -10.26 10.27 -7.95
N ASN A 229 -10.20 9.62 -9.12
CA ASN A 229 -11.35 9.45 -10.00
C ASN A 229 -11.90 8.03 -10.00
N LEU A 230 -11.42 7.14 -9.13
CA LEU A 230 -11.86 5.75 -9.08
C LEU A 230 -13.34 5.66 -8.69
N GLU A 231 -14.14 5.03 -9.53
CA GLU A 231 -15.54 4.70 -9.25
C GLU A 231 -15.66 3.27 -8.73
N LYS A 232 -15.06 2.32 -9.46
CA LYS A 232 -15.05 0.89 -9.14
C LYS A 232 -13.72 0.27 -9.50
N ALA A 233 -13.37 -0.82 -8.83
CA ALA A 233 -12.23 -1.65 -9.23
C ALA A 233 -12.65 -3.12 -9.19
N GLU A 234 -12.17 -3.89 -10.14
CA GLU A 234 -12.42 -5.33 -10.22
C GLU A 234 -11.09 -6.03 -10.45
N ILE A 235 -10.81 -7.06 -9.66
CA ILE A 235 -9.74 -7.99 -9.98
C ILE A 235 -10.31 -9.22 -10.67
N LYS A 236 -9.65 -9.64 -11.74
CA LYS A 236 -9.95 -10.87 -12.47
C LYS A 236 -8.69 -11.70 -12.64
N MET A 237 -8.82 -13.02 -12.53
CA MET A 237 -7.73 -13.97 -12.80
C MET A 237 -8.28 -15.32 -13.23
N SER A 238 -7.48 -16.10 -13.95
CA SER A 238 -7.73 -17.50 -14.24
C SER A 238 -7.09 -18.37 -13.17
N VAL A 239 -7.84 -19.34 -12.65
CA VAL A 239 -7.38 -20.24 -11.58
C VAL A 239 -7.25 -21.67 -12.12
N ASP A 240 -6.05 -22.24 -12.10
CA ASP A 240 -5.81 -23.64 -12.41
C ASP A 240 -5.37 -24.41 -11.16
N CYS A 241 -6.11 -25.48 -10.85
CA CYS A 241 -5.94 -26.31 -9.67
C CYS A 241 -6.61 -27.70 -9.81
N GLN A 242 -6.30 -28.59 -8.87
CA GLN A 242 -6.98 -29.89 -8.74
C GLN A 242 -7.96 -29.86 -7.56
N MET A 243 -9.27 -29.77 -7.85
CA MET A 243 -10.36 -29.60 -6.87
C MET A 243 -10.25 -30.48 -5.62
N GLU A 244 -9.93 -31.76 -5.78
CA GLU A 244 -9.87 -32.74 -4.68
C GLU A 244 -8.63 -32.60 -3.78
N LYS A 245 -7.65 -31.78 -4.17
CA LYS A 245 -6.34 -31.68 -3.51
C LYS A 245 -5.98 -30.27 -3.06
N VAL A 246 -6.87 -29.30 -3.20
CA VAL A 246 -6.62 -27.91 -2.83
C VAL A 246 -7.41 -27.46 -1.61
N GLY A 247 -6.81 -26.56 -0.83
CA GLY A 247 -7.45 -25.91 0.32
C GLY A 247 -7.95 -24.52 -0.01
N LYS A 248 -8.02 -23.65 1.00
CA LYS A 248 -8.44 -22.26 0.78
C LYS A 248 -7.34 -21.46 0.09
N LEU A 249 -7.70 -20.78 -0.99
CA LEU A 249 -6.97 -19.67 -1.57
C LEU A 249 -7.35 -18.38 -0.81
N ARG A 250 -6.34 -17.63 -0.40
CA ARG A 250 -6.48 -16.28 0.18
C ARG A 250 -5.79 -15.28 -0.72
N ILE A 251 -6.48 -14.18 -0.97
CA ILE A 251 -5.94 -13.05 -1.74
C ILE A 251 -6.11 -11.80 -0.89
N SER A 252 -5.02 -11.06 -0.74
CA SER A 252 -4.99 -9.82 0.03
C SER A 252 -4.45 -8.69 -0.83
N LEU A 253 -5.05 -7.51 -0.69
CA LEU A 253 -4.58 -6.26 -1.28
C LEU A 253 -4.21 -5.32 -0.14
N ASN A 254 -2.97 -4.84 -0.09
CA ASN A 254 -2.50 -3.90 0.94
C ASN A 254 -2.74 -4.38 2.38
N ASN A 255 -2.59 -5.69 2.62
CA ASN A 255 -2.89 -6.40 3.88
C ASN A 255 -4.39 -6.54 4.23
N GLU A 256 -5.30 -6.10 3.35
CA GLU A 256 -6.73 -6.34 3.48
C GLU A 256 -7.13 -7.58 2.68
N GLN A 257 -7.81 -8.53 3.31
CA GLN A 257 -8.25 -9.75 2.64
C GLN A 257 -9.43 -9.45 1.71
N ILE A 258 -9.23 -9.61 0.40
CA ILE A 258 -10.24 -9.36 -0.62
C ILE A 258 -10.95 -10.64 -1.07
N TYR A 259 -10.32 -11.81 -0.87
CA TYR A 259 -10.91 -13.11 -1.16
C TYR A 259 -10.40 -14.18 -0.18
N ALA A 260 -11.30 -15.07 0.23
CA ALA A 260 -10.94 -16.30 0.95
C ALA A 260 -11.94 -17.41 0.65
N GLY A 261 -11.48 -18.47 -0.01
CA GLY A 261 -12.35 -19.59 -0.40
C GLY A 261 -11.62 -20.64 -1.22
N ILE A 262 -12.33 -21.72 -1.54
CA ILE A 262 -11.88 -22.71 -2.53
C ILE A 262 -12.50 -22.27 -3.86
N PRO A 263 -11.72 -21.74 -4.83
CA PRO A 263 -12.26 -21.29 -6.10
C PRO A 263 -12.57 -22.46 -7.05
N ASP A 264 -13.42 -22.20 -8.05
CA ASP A 264 -13.67 -23.15 -9.13
C ASP A 264 -12.45 -23.32 -10.04
N CYS A 265 -11.78 -24.46 -9.96
CA CYS A 265 -10.61 -24.79 -10.78
C CYS A 265 -10.97 -24.82 -12.28
N GLY A 266 -10.10 -24.24 -13.10
CA GLY A 266 -10.31 -24.09 -14.54
C GLY A 266 -11.23 -22.92 -14.93
N SER A 267 -11.66 -22.10 -13.98
CA SER A 267 -12.54 -20.95 -14.21
C SER A 267 -11.87 -19.62 -13.88
N TYR A 268 -12.53 -18.52 -14.28
CA TYR A 268 -12.12 -17.17 -13.87
C TYR A 268 -12.67 -16.85 -12.48
N LEU A 269 -11.79 -16.39 -11.60
CA LEU A 269 -12.16 -15.72 -10.36
C LEU A 269 -12.24 -14.21 -10.63
N SER A 270 -13.37 -13.60 -10.26
CA SER A 270 -13.58 -12.16 -10.28
C SER A 270 -14.04 -11.68 -8.91
N THR A 271 -13.54 -10.52 -8.48
CA THR A 271 -13.94 -9.90 -7.22
C THR A 271 -13.92 -8.39 -7.37
N GLU A 272 -15.04 -7.75 -7.06
CA GLU A 272 -15.13 -6.29 -6.96
C GLU A 272 -14.41 -5.81 -5.70
N LEU A 273 -13.67 -4.73 -5.83
CA LEU A 273 -12.86 -4.12 -4.79
C LEU A 273 -13.48 -2.78 -4.39
N SER A 274 -13.45 -2.50 -3.09
CA SER A 274 -13.74 -1.15 -2.63
C SER A 274 -12.69 -0.18 -3.20
N PRO A 275 -13.10 0.98 -3.73
CA PRO A 275 -12.16 2.02 -4.14
C PRO A 275 -11.15 2.37 -3.03
N ASP A 276 -11.56 2.28 -1.77
CA ASP A 276 -10.73 2.61 -0.60
C ASP A 276 -9.61 1.60 -0.33
N SER A 277 -9.72 0.36 -0.83
CA SER A 277 -8.67 -0.65 -0.69
C SER A 277 -7.43 -0.33 -1.55
N LEU A 278 -7.58 0.52 -2.57
CA LEU A 278 -6.49 1.00 -3.43
C LEU A 278 -5.88 2.30 -2.89
N LYS A 279 -4.55 2.36 -2.90
CA LYS A 279 -3.75 3.51 -2.46
C LYS A 279 -3.12 4.21 -3.65
N LYS A 280 -2.94 5.53 -3.58
CA LYS A 280 -2.07 6.27 -4.51
C LYS A 280 -0.63 5.72 -4.39
N GLY A 281 0.01 5.44 -5.52
CA GLY A 281 1.35 4.89 -5.58
C GLY A 281 1.36 3.36 -5.56
N SER A 282 2.27 2.77 -4.78
CA SER A 282 2.49 1.33 -4.74
C SER A 282 1.39 0.60 -3.98
N ASN A 283 0.84 -0.43 -4.61
CA ASN A 283 -0.10 -1.37 -4.03
C ASN A 283 0.52 -2.77 -4.07
N GLU A 284 0.30 -3.56 -3.03
CA GLU A 284 0.82 -4.93 -2.94
C GLU A 284 -0.33 -5.93 -2.90
N MET A 285 -0.24 -6.94 -3.75
CA MET A 285 -1.12 -8.09 -3.77
C MET A 285 -0.38 -9.30 -3.21
N GLU A 286 -0.98 -10.00 -2.26
CA GLU A 286 -0.47 -11.24 -1.69
C GLU A 286 -1.43 -12.38 -2.00
N PHE A 287 -0.89 -13.48 -2.52
CA PHE A 287 -1.60 -14.73 -2.75
C PHE A 287 -1.07 -15.77 -1.77
N PHE A 288 -1.98 -16.51 -1.12
CA PHE A 288 -1.63 -17.52 -0.15
C PHE A 288 -2.51 -18.76 -0.26
N THR A 289 -1.92 -19.93 -0.05
CA THR A 289 -2.66 -21.19 0.06
C THR A 289 -2.30 -21.96 1.31
N GLU A 290 -3.33 -22.49 1.98
CA GLU A 290 -3.18 -23.37 3.14
C GLU A 290 -2.96 -24.83 2.74
N SER A 291 -3.32 -25.22 1.50
CA SER A 291 -3.03 -26.56 0.96
C SER A 291 -3.20 -26.71 -0.55
N GLY A 292 -2.52 -27.73 -1.09
CA GLY A 292 -2.50 -28.02 -2.53
C GLY A 292 -1.61 -27.07 -3.31
N SER A 293 -1.98 -26.84 -4.58
CA SER A 293 -1.25 -26.01 -5.53
C SER A 293 -2.22 -25.20 -6.39
N TYR A 294 -1.90 -23.93 -6.61
CA TYR A 294 -2.62 -23.03 -7.49
C TYR A 294 -1.66 -22.41 -8.51
N TYR A 295 -2.07 -22.45 -9.77
CA TYR A 295 -1.51 -21.61 -10.82
C TYR A 295 -2.51 -20.51 -11.16
N LEU A 296 -2.14 -19.27 -10.84
CA LEU A 296 -2.94 -18.07 -11.07
C LEU A 296 -2.35 -17.32 -12.25
N SER A 297 -3.16 -17.06 -13.27
CA SER A 297 -2.72 -16.41 -14.50
C SER A 297 -3.73 -15.41 -15.01
N LEU A 298 -3.36 -14.61 -16.01
CA LEU A 298 -4.20 -13.54 -16.56
C LEU A 298 -4.75 -12.62 -15.45
N ILE A 299 -3.90 -12.34 -14.47
CA ILE A 299 -4.26 -11.52 -13.32
C ILE A 299 -4.31 -10.07 -13.81
N SER A 300 -5.49 -9.47 -13.70
CA SER A 300 -5.75 -8.12 -14.16
C SER A 300 -6.58 -7.38 -13.13
N LEU A 301 -6.12 -6.19 -12.76
CA LEU A 301 -6.91 -5.23 -12.01
C LEU A 301 -7.46 -4.18 -12.99
N LYS A 302 -8.77 -4.13 -13.12
CA LYS A 302 -9.46 -3.14 -13.94
C LYS A 302 -10.10 -2.07 -13.04
N SER A 303 -9.64 -0.84 -13.19
CA SER A 303 -10.22 0.36 -12.58
C SER A 303 -11.23 0.98 -13.55
N GLN A 304 -12.42 1.27 -13.07
CA GLN A 304 -13.42 2.12 -13.75
C GLN A 304 -13.38 3.50 -13.10
N LEU A 305 -13.18 4.53 -13.91
CA LEU A 305 -13.07 5.91 -13.47
C LEU A 305 -14.39 6.63 -13.72
N LYS A 306 -14.70 7.57 -12.83
CA LYS A 306 -15.82 8.48 -13.01
C LYS A 306 -15.61 9.29 -14.29
N GLU A 307 -16.67 9.55 -15.03
CA GLU A 307 -16.65 10.55 -16.08
C GLU A 307 -16.25 11.91 -15.46
N VAL A 308 -15.23 12.56 -16.02
CA VAL A 308 -14.85 13.91 -15.59
C VAL A 308 -15.91 14.87 -16.10
N ASP A 309 -16.73 15.38 -15.20
CA ASP A 309 -17.56 16.54 -15.54
C ASP A 309 -16.68 17.80 -15.52
N PHE A 310 -16.51 18.38 -16.70
CA PHE A 310 -15.75 19.62 -16.85
C PHE A 310 -16.64 20.81 -16.52
N PRO A 311 -16.15 21.76 -15.68
CA PRO A 311 -16.95 22.89 -15.25
C PRO A 311 -17.47 23.71 -16.45
N THR A 312 -18.74 24.10 -16.37
CA THR A 312 -19.40 24.95 -17.36
C THR A 312 -19.63 26.33 -16.75
N TYR A 313 -19.10 27.36 -17.39
CA TYR A 313 -19.25 28.75 -16.98
C TYR A 313 -20.30 29.43 -17.84
N TYR A 314 -21.11 30.30 -17.24
CA TYR A 314 -22.21 30.96 -17.95
C TYR A 314 -21.99 32.47 -17.97
N PHE A 315 -22.41 33.11 -19.06
CA PHE A 315 -22.41 34.57 -19.21
C PHE A 315 -23.63 35.03 -19.99
N GLU A 316 -24.01 36.29 -19.86
CA GLU A 316 -25.23 36.82 -20.46
C GLU A 316 -24.92 37.96 -21.43
N LEU A 317 -25.63 37.95 -22.56
CA LEU A 317 -25.66 39.01 -23.56
C LEU A 317 -27.05 39.63 -23.61
N SER A 318 -27.13 40.91 -23.29
CA SER A 318 -28.32 41.72 -23.53
C SER A 318 -28.60 41.88 -25.03
N GLU A 319 -29.82 42.25 -25.38
CA GLU A 319 -30.22 42.51 -26.76
C GLU A 319 -29.34 43.55 -27.45
N GLU A 320 -29.06 44.65 -26.77
CA GLU A 320 -28.20 45.72 -27.30
C GLU A 320 -26.78 45.21 -27.59
N GLN A 321 -26.19 44.45 -26.67
CA GLN A 321 -24.84 43.88 -26.83
C GLN A 321 -24.78 42.86 -27.97
N PHE A 322 -25.81 42.02 -28.11
CA PHE A 322 -25.88 41.03 -29.18
C PHE A 322 -26.04 41.71 -30.55
N SER A 323 -26.91 42.72 -30.67
CA SER A 323 -27.04 43.50 -31.91
C SER A 323 -25.76 44.26 -32.26
N GLU A 324 -25.00 44.75 -31.28
CA GLU A 324 -23.68 45.34 -31.52
C GLU A 324 -22.66 44.32 -32.09
N ILE A 325 -22.76 43.05 -31.71
CA ILE A 325 -21.94 41.96 -32.29
C ILE A 325 -22.38 41.66 -33.72
N GLU A 326 -23.70 41.48 -33.97
CA GLU A 326 -24.23 41.22 -35.32
C GLU A 326 -23.92 42.36 -36.30
N ASP A 327 -23.97 43.61 -35.83
CA ASP A 327 -23.63 44.80 -36.62
C ASP A 327 -22.10 44.98 -36.82
N ASN A 328 -21.25 44.08 -36.31
CA ASN A 328 -19.79 44.19 -36.30
C ASN A 328 -19.26 45.47 -35.62
N LYS A 329 -20.01 46.01 -34.65
CA LYS A 329 -19.61 47.18 -33.85
C LYS A 329 -18.75 46.78 -32.66
N LYS A 330 -18.96 45.59 -32.12
CA LYS A 330 -18.17 45.00 -31.03
C LYS A 330 -17.87 43.54 -31.28
N GLU A 331 -16.84 43.03 -30.63
CA GLU A 331 -16.40 41.64 -30.75
C GLU A 331 -16.43 40.94 -29.38
N ALA A 332 -17.02 39.74 -29.31
CA ALA A 332 -16.95 38.88 -28.14
C ALA A 332 -15.65 38.07 -28.18
N VAL A 333 -14.77 38.26 -27.20
CA VAL A 333 -13.45 37.62 -27.16
C VAL A 333 -13.31 36.80 -25.88
N LEU A 334 -13.02 35.51 -26.04
CA LEU A 334 -12.64 34.64 -24.94
C LEU A 334 -11.11 34.70 -24.74
N THR A 335 -10.71 34.93 -23.49
CA THR A 335 -9.32 34.95 -23.03
C THR A 335 -9.14 33.90 -21.94
N LEU A 336 -8.21 32.96 -22.14
CA LEU A 336 -7.71 32.07 -21.08
C LEU A 336 -6.29 32.46 -20.71
N ASN A 337 -6.04 32.58 -19.41
CA ASN A 337 -4.73 32.85 -18.83
C ASN A 337 -4.25 31.62 -18.06
N PHE A 338 -3.06 31.11 -18.41
CA PHE A 338 -2.46 29.93 -17.79
C PHE A 338 -1.38 30.34 -16.78
N VAL A 339 -1.07 29.43 -15.84
CA VAL A 339 -0.11 29.71 -14.76
C VAL A 339 1.35 29.75 -15.27
N ASP A 340 1.69 28.97 -16.31
CA ASP A 340 3.05 28.86 -16.84
C ASP A 340 3.11 28.92 -18.39
N SER A 341 4.32 29.08 -18.94
CA SER A 341 4.63 29.04 -20.39
C SER A 341 5.43 27.80 -20.82
N VAL A 342 5.72 26.88 -19.88
CA VAL A 342 6.64 25.75 -20.11
C VAL A 342 5.89 24.56 -20.68
N ASP A 343 4.77 24.22 -20.05
CA ASP A 343 3.96 23.09 -20.45
C ASP A 343 3.21 23.36 -21.76
N LYS A 344 2.96 22.31 -22.54
CA LYS A 344 2.09 22.38 -23.70
C LYS A 344 0.63 22.34 -23.23
N LYS A 345 -0.18 23.30 -23.66
CA LYS A 345 -1.60 23.46 -23.31
C LYS A 345 -2.39 22.88 -24.46
N GLN A 346 -3.10 21.79 -24.20
CA GLN A 346 -3.97 21.14 -25.18
C GLN A 346 -5.35 20.96 -24.56
N ALA A 347 -6.36 21.55 -25.19
CA ALA A 347 -7.75 21.49 -24.71
C ALA A 347 -8.72 21.77 -25.86
N ASP A 348 -9.97 21.36 -25.70
CA ASP A 348 -11.09 21.85 -26.49
C ASP A 348 -11.92 22.80 -25.63
N VAL A 349 -12.14 24.01 -26.14
CA VAL A 349 -13.06 24.98 -25.55
C VAL A 349 -14.36 24.90 -26.31
N LEU A 350 -15.46 24.69 -25.60
CA LEU A 350 -16.80 24.67 -26.17
C LEU A 350 -17.54 25.94 -25.77
N VAL A 351 -17.99 26.72 -26.74
CA VAL A 351 -18.87 27.87 -26.54
C VAL A 351 -20.23 27.53 -27.13
N ASN A 352 -21.25 27.39 -26.29
CA ASN A 352 -22.59 26.92 -26.70
C ASN A 352 -22.58 25.63 -27.56
N GLY A 353 -21.58 24.76 -27.35
CA GLY A 353 -21.40 23.52 -28.12
C GLY A 353 -20.47 23.63 -29.33
N HIS A 354 -20.11 24.85 -29.76
CA HIS A 354 -19.13 25.09 -30.83
C HIS A 354 -17.70 24.89 -30.31
N MET A 355 -16.90 24.10 -31.03
CA MET A 355 -15.60 23.64 -30.55
C MET A 355 -14.46 24.47 -31.11
N ASN A 356 -13.61 24.99 -30.22
CA ASN A 356 -12.37 25.68 -30.51
C ASN A 356 -11.19 24.91 -29.89
N ASN A 357 -10.23 24.47 -30.72
CA ASN A 357 -9.08 23.72 -30.22
C ASN A 357 -7.95 24.65 -29.74
N ILE A 358 -7.38 24.31 -28.59
CA ILE A 358 -6.15 24.90 -28.04
C ILE A 358 -5.04 23.90 -28.25
N ASP A 359 -3.97 24.32 -28.92
CA ASP A 359 -2.68 23.64 -28.96
C ASP A 359 -1.57 24.70 -28.99
N GLN A 360 -1.04 25.07 -27.82
CA GLN A 360 -0.01 26.10 -27.70
C GLN A 360 0.87 25.93 -26.45
N LYS A 361 1.92 26.75 -26.33
CA LYS A 361 2.74 26.87 -25.11
C LYS A 361 2.61 28.22 -24.39
N GLY A 362 1.92 29.19 -25.02
CA GLY A 362 1.76 30.53 -24.47
C GLY A 362 0.94 30.57 -23.18
N ILE A 363 1.16 31.61 -22.38
CA ILE A 363 0.39 31.91 -21.16
C ILE A 363 -1.00 32.50 -21.44
N PHE A 364 -1.25 32.96 -22.66
CA PHE A 364 -2.54 33.51 -23.07
C PHE A 364 -3.07 32.78 -24.29
N TYR A 365 -4.35 32.41 -24.27
CA TYR A 365 -5.11 31.98 -25.43
C TYR A 365 -6.25 32.97 -25.65
N ASN A 366 -6.31 33.58 -26.82
CA ASN A 366 -7.34 34.54 -27.20
C ASN A 366 -8.02 34.06 -28.48
N VAL A 367 -9.34 33.98 -28.47
CA VAL A 367 -10.14 33.60 -29.64
C VAL A 367 -11.40 34.45 -29.69
N SER A 368 -11.78 34.87 -30.90
CA SER A 368 -13.09 35.48 -31.13
C SER A 368 -14.16 34.41 -31.01
N ILE A 369 -15.19 34.69 -30.25
CA ILE A 369 -16.34 33.80 -30.07
C ILE A 369 -17.63 34.45 -30.58
N SER A 370 -17.52 35.54 -31.34
CA SER A 370 -18.65 36.33 -31.83
C SER A 370 -19.64 35.51 -32.65
N ASP A 371 -19.15 34.53 -33.41
CA ASP A 371 -19.98 33.63 -34.22
C ASP A 371 -20.61 32.48 -33.40
N ASP A 372 -20.12 32.24 -32.19
CA ASP A 372 -20.53 31.11 -31.33
C ASP A 372 -21.51 31.54 -30.22
N VAL A 373 -21.75 32.85 -30.06
CA VAL A 373 -22.65 33.41 -29.03
C VAL A 373 -24.07 33.59 -29.53
N VAL A 374 -25.02 33.56 -28.59
CA VAL A 374 -26.45 33.78 -28.82
C VAL A 374 -26.98 34.86 -27.90
N LYS A 375 -28.12 35.46 -28.26
CA LYS A 375 -28.86 36.38 -27.37
C LYS A 375 -29.24 35.68 -26.06
N GLY A 376 -28.99 36.33 -24.92
CA GLY A 376 -29.32 35.79 -23.59
C GLY A 376 -28.17 35.00 -22.97
N THR A 377 -28.48 33.85 -22.36
CA THR A 377 -27.50 33.03 -21.63
C THR A 377 -26.63 32.20 -22.58
N ASN A 378 -25.32 32.32 -22.40
CA ASN A 378 -24.28 31.62 -23.11
C ASN A 378 -23.47 30.75 -22.14
N SER A 379 -22.74 29.78 -22.68
CA SER A 379 -21.93 28.84 -21.89
C SER A 379 -20.54 28.64 -22.48
N VAL A 380 -19.54 28.48 -21.61
CA VAL A 380 -18.16 28.09 -21.93
C VAL A 380 -17.78 26.86 -21.12
N LYS A 381 -17.32 25.81 -21.78
CA LYS A 381 -16.79 24.59 -21.16
C LYS A 381 -15.39 24.31 -21.66
N VAL A 382 -14.46 23.99 -20.77
CA VAL A 382 -13.07 23.67 -21.14
C VAL A 382 -12.78 22.20 -20.89
N LYS A 383 -12.47 21.45 -21.95
CA LYS A 383 -12.13 20.02 -21.92
C LYS A 383 -10.64 19.83 -22.19
N PRO A 384 -9.78 19.68 -21.18
CA PRO A 384 -8.36 19.40 -21.41
C PRO A 384 -8.14 18.10 -22.20
N LYS A 385 -7.11 18.09 -23.04
CA LYS A 385 -6.47 16.89 -23.62
C LYS A 385 -5.18 16.50 -22.88
N LYS A 386 -4.76 17.35 -21.94
CA LYS A 386 -3.70 17.18 -20.95
C LYS A 386 -4.08 18.06 -19.76
N SER A 387 -3.78 17.65 -18.52
CA SER A 387 -4.07 18.49 -17.35
C SER A 387 -3.48 19.89 -17.54
N ILE A 388 -4.30 20.92 -17.30
CA ILE A 388 -3.93 22.34 -17.43
C ILE A 388 -4.31 23.11 -16.18
N GLU A 389 -3.59 24.19 -15.90
CA GLU A 389 -3.91 25.11 -14.80
C GLU A 389 -4.29 26.48 -15.38
N ILE A 390 -5.56 26.84 -15.26
CA ILE A 390 -6.14 28.06 -15.78
C ILE A 390 -6.29 29.06 -14.64
N LYS A 391 -5.46 30.09 -14.67
CA LYS A 391 -5.49 31.20 -13.71
C LYS A 391 -6.76 32.04 -13.85
N GLU A 392 -7.14 32.34 -15.09
CA GLU A 392 -8.27 33.20 -15.40
C GLU A 392 -8.95 32.74 -16.70
N LEU A 393 -10.28 32.68 -16.68
CA LEU A 393 -11.14 32.56 -17.85
C LEU A 393 -11.97 33.83 -17.93
N LYS A 394 -11.86 34.56 -19.04
CA LYS A 394 -12.49 35.87 -19.20
C LYS A 394 -13.18 35.98 -20.56
N VAL A 395 -14.40 36.51 -20.58
CA VAL A 395 -15.10 36.90 -21.81
C VAL A 395 -15.30 38.40 -21.79
N ASP A 396 -14.78 39.08 -22.80
CA ASP A 396 -14.89 40.54 -22.97
C ASP A 396 -15.66 40.87 -24.25
N LEU A 397 -16.41 41.97 -24.22
CA LEU A 397 -17.00 42.61 -25.39
C LEU A 397 -16.19 43.88 -25.72
N LYS A 398 -15.48 43.89 -26.85
CA LYS A 398 -14.50 44.92 -27.22
C LYS A 398 -14.92 45.77 -28.40
#